data_AF-A0A933F4Z9-F1
#
_entry.id   AF-A0A933F4Z9-F1
#
_cell.length_a   1.000
_cell.length_b   1.000
_cell.length_c   1.000
_cell.angle_alpha   90.00
_cell.angle_beta   90.00
_cell.angle_gamma   90.00
#
_symmetry.space_group_name_H-M   'P 1'
#
loop_
_entity.id
_entity.type
_entity.pdbx_description
1 polymer ?
#
loop_
_entity_poly.entity_id
_entity_poly.type
_entity_poly.pdbx_seq_one_letter_code
_entity_poly.pdbx_strand_id
1 'polypeptide(L)'
;MKDHKADFMFGAVFNEGGRRRAFLAQPRERRLSRRFPTGLGIEWVSNALLIGFGPKRVSYTHDAREAWRSARGRVISVFIKSITVKEVCRAVQKAGLLPQKSTYFYPKVGGGIVFKPAEFSGRNRRSA
;
A
#
# COMPACT_ATOMS: atom_id res chain seq x y z
N MET A 1 1.82 -29.47 -3.67
CA MET A 1 1.19 -28.13 -3.77
C MET A 1 0.71 -27.76 -2.36
N LYS A 2 1.49 -26.98 -1.60
CA LYS A 2 1.20 -26.71 -0.17
C LYS A 2 0.30 -25.48 -0.03
N ASP A 3 -0.80 -25.68 0.68
CA ASP A 3 -1.88 -24.74 0.91
C ASP A 3 -1.44 -23.42 1.57
N HIS A 4 -2.16 -22.37 1.17
CA HIS A 4 -1.88 -20.97 1.37
C HIS A 4 -1.97 -20.51 2.83
N LYS A 5 -0.86 -20.52 3.58
CA LYS A 5 -0.73 -19.73 4.82
C LYS A 5 0.09 -18.47 4.58
N ALA A 6 -0.60 -17.39 4.24
CA ALA A 6 -0.16 -16.04 4.54
C ALA A 6 -1.38 -15.11 4.54
N ASP A 7 -2.25 -15.31 5.53
CA ASP A 7 -3.12 -14.23 6.01
C ASP A 7 -2.16 -13.17 6.58
N PHE A 8 -1.92 -12.10 5.83
CA PHE A 8 -0.96 -11.07 6.26
C PHE A 8 -1.40 -10.45 7.59
N MET A 9 -0.44 -9.94 8.34
CA MET A 9 -0.69 -9.23 9.58
C MET A 9 -0.32 -7.75 9.41
N PHE A 10 -1.02 -6.88 10.12
CA PHE A 10 -0.74 -5.45 10.16
C PHE A 10 -0.76 -4.95 11.60
N GLY A 11 0.10 -3.97 11.90
CA GLY A 11 0.06 -3.26 13.17
C GLY A 11 -0.95 -2.12 13.09
N ALA A 12 -1.58 -1.81 14.22
CA ALA A 12 -2.40 -0.61 14.34
C ALA A 12 -2.13 0.08 15.67
N VAL A 13 -2.09 1.41 15.63
CA VAL A 13 -1.85 2.25 16.80
C VAL A 13 -2.91 3.36 16.82
N PHE A 14 -3.49 3.59 17.99
CA PHE A 14 -4.50 4.63 18.20
C PHE A 14 -4.39 5.20 19.60
N ASN A 15 -5.06 6.33 19.84
CA ASN A 15 -5.15 6.95 21.16
C ASN A 15 -6.48 6.56 21.82
N GLU A 16 -6.40 6.05 23.05
CA GLU A 16 -7.55 5.75 23.89
C GLU A 16 -7.34 6.40 25.26
N GLY A 17 -8.22 7.34 25.63
CA GLY A 17 -8.15 8.01 26.93
C GLY A 17 -6.84 8.73 27.20
N GLY A 18 -6.17 9.27 26.16
CA GLY A 18 -4.87 9.95 26.29
C GLY A 18 -3.67 9.01 26.22
N ARG A 19 -3.87 7.69 26.30
CA ARG A 19 -2.82 6.68 26.20
C ARG A 19 -2.80 6.07 24.79
N ARG A 20 -1.61 5.86 24.22
CA ARG A 20 -1.49 5.11 22.96
C ARG A 20 -1.62 3.62 23.22
N ARG A 21 -2.44 2.94 22.42
CA ARG A 21 -2.51 1.47 22.37
C ARG A 21 -2.03 1.00 21.01
N ALA A 22 -1.33 -0.12 21.02
CA ALA A 22 -0.84 -0.79 19.83
C ALA A 22 -1.31 -2.24 19.85
N PHE A 23 -1.69 -2.77 18.70
CA PHE A 23 -2.02 -4.17 18.54
C PHE A 23 -1.58 -4.66 17.16
N LEU A 24 -1.43 -5.97 17.08
CA LEU A 24 -1.16 -6.68 15.86
C LEU A 24 -2.44 -7.41 15.45
N ALA A 25 -2.88 -7.20 14.22
CA ALA A 25 -4.14 -7.73 13.72
C ALA A 25 -3.93 -8.55 12.45
N GLN A 26 -4.89 -9.45 12.23
CA GLN A 26 -5.00 -10.27 11.05
C GLN A 26 -6.44 -10.16 10.55
N PRO A 27 -6.67 -10.03 9.23
CA PRO A 27 -8.02 -10.05 8.68
C PRO A 27 -8.75 -11.35 9.05
N ARG A 28 -10.05 -11.24 9.32
CA ARG A 28 -10.90 -12.40 9.62
C ARG A 28 -11.39 -13.13 8.36
N GLU A 29 -11.26 -12.52 7.17
CA GLU A 29 -11.78 -13.14 5.94
C GLU A 29 -11.04 -14.43 5.56
N ARG A 30 -11.82 -15.49 5.39
CA ARG A 30 -11.34 -16.71 4.72
C ARG A 30 -11.19 -16.44 3.21
N ARG A 31 -10.09 -16.91 2.62
CA ARG A 31 -9.77 -16.82 1.17
C ARG A 31 -9.46 -15.40 0.66
N LEU A 32 -8.61 -14.67 1.37
CA LEU A 32 -8.08 -13.38 0.91
C LEU A 32 -7.51 -13.45 -0.51
N SER A 33 -6.86 -14.54 -0.88
CA SER A 33 -6.25 -14.72 -2.21
C SER A 33 -7.21 -14.67 -3.40
N ARG A 34 -8.51 -14.95 -3.22
CA ARG A 34 -9.51 -14.82 -4.29
C ARG A 34 -9.97 -13.37 -4.48
N ARG A 35 -10.09 -12.63 -3.39
CA ARG A 35 -10.58 -11.24 -3.41
C ARG A 35 -9.46 -10.22 -3.60
N PHE A 36 -8.25 -10.58 -3.21
CA PHE A 36 -7.04 -9.76 -3.22
C PHE A 36 -5.93 -10.54 -3.95
N PRO A 37 -5.93 -10.53 -5.29
CA PRO A 37 -5.08 -11.38 -6.12
C PRO A 37 -3.57 -11.10 -5.96
N THR A 38 -3.18 -9.89 -5.53
CA THR A 38 -1.76 -9.55 -5.32
C THR A 38 -1.21 -10.27 -4.08
N GLY A 39 -2.08 -10.57 -3.11
CA GLY A 39 -1.71 -11.15 -1.82
C GLY A 39 -0.93 -10.19 -0.91
N LEU A 40 -0.84 -8.90 -1.26
CA LEU A 40 -0.17 -7.88 -0.46
C LEU A 40 -1.15 -7.30 0.56
N GLY A 41 -0.69 -7.10 1.79
CA GLY A 41 -1.54 -6.55 2.86
C GLY A 41 -2.13 -5.18 2.56
N ILE A 42 -1.40 -4.34 1.82
CA ILE A 42 -1.87 -3.02 1.35
C ILE A 42 -3.08 -3.12 0.43
N GLU A 43 -3.23 -4.19 -0.35
CA GLU A 43 -4.40 -4.40 -1.20
C GLU A 43 -5.66 -4.54 -0.32
N TRP A 44 -5.59 -5.36 0.72
CA TRP A 44 -6.67 -5.52 1.69
C TRP A 44 -6.91 -4.23 2.48
N VAL A 45 -5.87 -3.58 2.99
CA VAL A 45 -6.02 -2.33 3.76
C VAL A 45 -6.73 -1.28 2.92
N SER A 46 -6.33 -1.11 1.65
CA SER A 46 -6.92 -0.10 0.77
C SER A 46 -8.37 -0.42 0.40
N ASN A 47 -8.69 -1.69 0.14
CA ASN A 47 -10.00 -2.11 -0.39
C ASN A 47 -11.01 -2.54 0.68
N ALA A 48 -10.58 -2.85 1.90
CA ALA A 48 -11.44 -3.31 2.99
C ALA A 48 -11.44 -2.35 4.19
N LEU A 49 -10.26 -1.90 4.64
CA LEU A 49 -10.17 -1.06 5.83
C LEU A 49 -10.39 0.43 5.54
N LEU A 50 -9.82 0.92 4.44
CA LEU A 50 -9.89 2.32 4.04
C LEU A 50 -11.05 2.62 3.10
N ILE A 51 -11.93 1.65 2.86
CA ILE A 51 -13.10 1.85 2.02
C ILE A 51 -13.97 2.97 2.60
N GLY A 52 -14.34 3.94 1.77
CA GLY A 52 -15.10 5.12 2.18
C GLY A 52 -14.27 6.28 2.77
N PHE A 53 -12.97 6.11 2.99
CA PHE A 53 -12.09 7.23 3.35
C PHE A 53 -11.62 7.96 2.09
N GLY A 54 -12.03 9.23 1.95
CA GLY A 54 -11.53 10.08 0.87
C GLY A 54 -10.04 10.42 1.02
N PRO A 55 -9.38 10.89 -0.06
CA PRO A 55 -7.93 11.12 -0.09
C PRO A 55 -7.43 12.15 0.92
N LYS A 56 -8.30 13.07 1.40
CA LYS A 56 -7.95 14.05 2.44
C LYS A 56 -7.95 13.47 3.86
N ARG A 57 -8.47 12.26 4.06
CA ARG A 57 -8.56 11.58 5.36
C ARG A 57 -7.52 10.47 5.54
N VAL A 58 -6.72 10.20 4.51
CA VAL A 58 -5.68 9.17 4.52
C VAL A 58 -4.34 9.81 4.17
N SER A 59 -3.37 9.65 5.06
CA SER A 59 -1.99 10.07 4.84
C SER A 59 -1.07 8.85 4.87
N TYR A 60 -0.01 8.89 4.07
CA TYR A 60 0.97 7.82 3.96
C TYR A 60 2.34 8.34 4.37
N THR A 61 3.07 7.59 5.18
CA THR A 61 4.48 7.85 5.50
C THR A 61 5.25 6.53 5.46
N HIS A 62 6.52 6.61 5.08
CA HIS A 62 7.46 5.50 5.14
C HIS A 62 8.17 5.43 6.51
N ASP A 63 8.08 6.47 7.34
CA ASP A 63 8.67 6.51 8.68
C ASP A 63 7.67 6.00 9.73
N ALA A 64 7.99 4.84 10.31
CA ALA A 64 7.19 4.24 11.38
C ALA A 64 7.09 5.14 12.63
N ARG A 65 8.11 5.95 12.94
CA ARG A 65 8.11 6.87 14.09
C ARG A 65 7.16 8.04 13.84
N GLU A 66 7.13 8.56 12.62
CA GLU A 66 6.16 9.58 12.22
C GLU A 66 4.74 9.05 12.35
N ALA A 67 4.46 7.87 11.77
CA ALA A 67 3.15 7.22 11.89
C ALA A 67 2.72 7.02 13.35
N TRP A 68 3.63 6.55 14.22
CA TRP A 68 3.37 6.37 15.65
C TRP A 68 3.02 7.70 16.34
N ARG A 69 3.77 8.77 16.05
CA ARG A 69 3.55 10.08 16.65
C ARG A 69 2.20 10.67 16.24
N SER A 70 1.78 10.43 15.00
CA SER A 70 0.52 10.90 14.41
C SER A 70 -0.73 10.22 14.97
N ALA A 71 -0.60 9.05 15.62
CA ALA A 71 -1.69 8.38 16.32
C ALA A 71 -2.10 9.14 17.61
N ARG A 72 -2.85 10.23 17.44
CA ARG A 72 -3.38 11.13 18.47
C ARG A 72 -4.83 11.47 18.16
N GLY A 73 -5.60 11.83 19.20
CA GLY A 73 -7.01 12.17 19.03
C GLY A 73 -7.77 11.05 18.32
N ARG A 74 -8.43 11.36 17.21
CA ARG A 74 -9.21 10.41 16.39
C ARG A 74 -8.41 9.75 15.25
N VAL A 75 -7.08 9.86 15.25
CA VAL A 75 -6.22 9.29 14.21
C VAL A 75 -5.78 7.87 14.59
N ILE A 76 -5.94 6.95 13.63
CA ILE A 76 -5.42 5.58 13.69
C ILE A 76 -4.29 5.46 12.67
N SER A 77 -3.15 4.94 13.12
CA SER A 77 -2.01 4.66 12.24
C SER A 77 -1.92 3.16 11.99
N VAL A 78 -1.85 2.77 10.71
CA VAL A 78 -1.77 1.38 10.26
C VAL A 78 -0.35 1.12 9.73
N PHE A 79 0.24 0.01 10.18
CA PHE A 79 1.60 -0.40 9.86
C PHE A 79 1.56 -1.67 9.03
N ILE A 80 2.13 -1.60 7.83
CA ILE A 80 2.15 -2.72 6.89
C ILE A 80 3.60 -3.18 6.74
N LYS A 81 3.81 -4.49 6.71
CA LYS A 81 5.13 -5.07 6.47
C LYS A 81 5.68 -4.62 5.12
N SER A 82 6.95 -4.23 5.10
CA SER A 82 7.67 -3.94 3.85
C SER A 82 7.69 -5.15 2.92
N ILE A 83 7.49 -4.92 1.63
CA ILE A 83 7.49 -5.98 0.61
C ILE A 83 8.85 -6.05 -0.08
N THR A 84 9.26 -7.27 -0.40
CA THR A 84 10.50 -7.55 -1.14
C THR A 84 10.28 -7.41 -2.65
N VAL A 85 11.35 -7.23 -3.42
CA VAL A 85 11.29 -7.23 -4.89
C VAL A 85 10.70 -8.53 -5.43
N LYS A 86 11.03 -9.67 -4.81
CA LYS A 86 10.47 -10.98 -5.18
C LYS A 86 8.94 -11.02 -5.02
N GLU A 87 8.42 -10.44 -3.94
CA GLU A 87 6.98 -10.34 -3.71
C GLU A 87 6.31 -9.37 -4.69
N VAL A 88 6.96 -8.26 -5.04
CA VAL A 88 6.52 -7.34 -6.09
C VAL A 88 6.38 -8.06 -7.43
N CYS A 89 7.41 -8.77 -7.87
CA CYS A 89 7.38 -9.53 -9.13
C CYS A 89 6.25 -10.56 -9.12
N ARG A 90 6.08 -11.29 -8.01
CA ARG A 90 5.00 -12.28 -7.85
C ARG A 90 3.62 -11.64 -7.91
N ALA A 91 3.42 -10.48 -7.29
CA ALA A 91 2.16 -9.75 -7.30
C ALA A 91 1.80 -9.28 -8.71
N VAL A 92 2.76 -8.72 -9.44
CA VAL A 92 2.59 -8.28 -10.84
C VAL A 92 2.30 -9.46 -11.76
N GLN A 93 3.00 -10.59 -11.61
CA GLN A 93 2.71 -11.81 -12.40
C GLN A 93 1.29 -12.34 -12.19
N LYS A 94 0.71 -12.12 -11.01
CA LYS A 94 -0.64 -12.61 -10.67
C LYS A 94 -1.75 -11.64 -11.04
N ALA A 95 -1.55 -10.34 -10.82
CA ALA A 95 -2.60 -9.32 -10.87
C ALA A 95 -2.35 -8.24 -11.93
N GLY A 96 -1.23 -8.28 -12.65
CA GLY A 96 -0.83 -7.30 -13.66
C GLY A 96 -0.24 -6.02 -13.08
N LEU A 97 -0.90 -5.41 -12.09
CA LEU A 97 -0.47 -4.16 -11.46
C LEU A 97 -0.40 -4.31 -9.94
N LEU A 98 0.46 -3.48 -9.32
CA LEU A 98 0.49 -3.35 -7.87
C LEU A 98 -0.66 -2.44 -7.38
N PRO A 99 -1.16 -2.67 -6.15
CA PRO A 99 -2.06 -1.73 -5.50
C PRO A 99 -1.40 -0.35 -5.36
N GLN A 100 -2.21 0.70 -5.34
CA GLN A 100 -1.67 2.05 -5.15
C GLN A 100 -0.94 2.17 -3.80
N LYS A 101 0.17 2.93 -3.79
CA LYS A 101 0.99 3.20 -2.59
C LYS A 101 1.54 1.94 -1.90
N SER A 102 1.69 0.84 -2.64
CA SER A 102 2.24 -0.42 -2.14
C SER A 102 3.76 -0.44 -1.99
N THR A 103 4.47 0.47 -2.68
CA THR A 103 5.93 0.58 -2.66
C THR A 103 6.35 2.01 -2.44
N TYR A 104 7.44 2.18 -1.68
CA TYR A 104 8.16 3.44 -1.57
C TYR A 104 9.56 3.20 -2.14
N PHE A 105 9.90 3.89 -3.22
CA PHE A 105 11.20 3.76 -3.87
C PHE A 105 12.11 4.89 -3.41
N TYR A 106 13.22 4.54 -2.75
CA TYR A 106 14.27 5.49 -2.44
C TYR A 106 15.24 5.54 -3.63
N PRO A 107 15.24 6.61 -4.45
CA PRO A 107 16.14 6.68 -5.60
C PRO A 107 17.59 6.65 -5.12
N LYS A 108 18.44 5.93 -5.87
CA LYS A 108 19.88 5.96 -5.65
C LYS A 108 20.37 7.36 -6.01
N VAL A 109 20.64 8.18 -4.99
CA VAL A 109 20.99 9.60 -5.14
C VAL A 109 22.15 9.82 -6.12
N GLY A 110 23.15 8.93 -6.12
CA GLY A 110 24.30 9.01 -7.03
C GLY A 110 24.06 8.51 -8.47
N GLY A 111 22.91 7.90 -8.76
CA GLY A 111 22.62 7.32 -10.08
C GLY A 111 21.95 8.26 -11.08
N GLY A 112 21.50 9.44 -10.63
CA GLY A 112 20.69 10.35 -11.43
C GLY A 112 19.28 9.83 -11.74
N ILE A 113 18.39 10.72 -12.15
CA ILE A 113 17.07 10.36 -12.71
C ILE A 113 17.12 10.71 -14.20
N VAL A 114 16.92 9.72 -15.07
CA VAL A 114 16.88 9.93 -16.51
C VAL A 114 15.44 10.16 -16.95
N PHE A 115 15.13 11.36 -17.44
CA PHE A 115 13.87 11.66 -18.10
C PHE A 115 14.04 11.48 -19.60
N LYS A 116 13.17 10.68 -20.21
CA LYS A 116 13.09 10.59 -21.68
C LYS A 116 12.14 11.69 -22.17
N PRO A 117 12.53 12.55 -23.11
CA PRO A 117 11.61 13.51 -23.72
C PRO A 117 10.41 12.76 -24.32
N ALA A 118 9.20 13.27 -24.10
CA ALA A 118 8.02 12.70 -24.75
C ALA A 118 8.04 13.11 -26.24
N GLU A 119 8.08 12.14 -27.14
CA GLU A 119 7.84 12.39 -28.56
C GLU A 119 6.34 12.70 -28.75
N PHE A 120 6.03 13.93 -29.16
CA PHE A 120 4.66 14.33 -29.48
C PHE A 120 4.24 13.71 -30.82
N SER A 121 3.56 12.57 -30.79
CA SER A 121 2.91 12.03 -32.00
C SER A 121 1.61 12.80 -32.28
N GLY A 122 1.76 13.95 -32.95
CA GLY A 122 0.63 14.76 -33.40
C GLY A 122 -0.21 14.00 -34.43
N ARG A 123 -1.28 13.32 -33.99
CA ARG A 123 -2.30 12.79 -34.90
C ARG A 123 -3.18 13.97 -35.34
N ASN A 124 -2.78 14.63 -36.42
CA ASN A 124 -3.50 15.72 -37.06
C ASN A 124 -4.80 15.18 -37.67
N ARG A 125 -5.89 15.16 -36.91
CA ARG A 125 -7.24 14.90 -37.44
C ARG A 125 -7.76 16.17 -38.10
N ARG A 126 -7.35 16.41 -39.35
CA ARG A 126 -8.14 17.21 -40.28
C ARG A 126 -9.04 16.25 -41.04
N SER A 127 -10.33 16.28 -40.72
CA SER A 127 -11.38 15.75 -41.57
C SER A 127 -12.23 16.95 -42.02
N ALA A 128 -12.62 16.86 -43.29
CA ALA A 128 -13.20 17.88 -44.16
C ALA A 128 -14.43 18.61 -43.61
#